data_AF-A0A0F9KLQ2-F1
#
_entry.id   AF-A0A0F9KLQ2-F1
#
_cell.length_a   1.000
_cell.length_b   1.000
_cell.length_c   1.000
_cell.angle_alpha   90.00
_cell.angle_beta   90.00
_cell.angle_gamma   90.00
#
_symmetry.space_group_name_H-M   'P 1'
#
loop_
_entity.id
_entity.type
_entity.pdbx_description
1 polymer ?
#
loop_
_entity_poly.entity_id
_entity_poly.type
_entity_poly.pdbx_seq_one_letter_code
_entity_poly.pdbx_strand_id
1 'polypeptide(L)'
;MTDKKLIELINRINVLKENTDLKSTDFYFPIEISYYFTDILITLPYPTCNKDTCHFPSVCNNEKCDSSDYKILKDVTTRTFYMKCEKCNEEFRNNDKFECVDKHRNKLVLNNSIYYIFHPLLKVELNCIFKNMNLPYQIQNDSETFFIKENKLYRKEIKGKITYSWDELPAFKKAPKIEELTQIVREEYARRIKYFLERCNNRKKMCRSCHLNKKKEEICLLKIFSEISNGQAHPHSGDEFGDFVFPQQFSYGLENIIGIVKSFGTEPKSKGENFLGVLFRKLTYKNSEHLLEQFFQLSLDDSVRFVMVVSGRVIESRLESALIEIARWKQKKVVIIKPKDLISILYYYFTTVINKE
;
A
#
# COMPACT_ATOMS: atom_id res chain seq x y z
N MET A 1 3.95 -28.61 -13.60
CA MET A 1 4.76 -27.45 -14.03
C MET A 1 5.09 -26.53 -12.85
N THR A 2 4.16 -26.33 -11.92
CA THR A 2 4.33 -25.57 -10.66
C THR A 2 5.46 -26.11 -9.79
N ASP A 3 5.54 -27.42 -9.57
CA ASP A 3 6.51 -28.00 -8.63
C ASP A 3 7.95 -27.87 -9.13
N LYS A 4 8.18 -28.07 -10.43
CA LYS A 4 9.49 -27.84 -11.06
C LYS A 4 9.93 -26.38 -10.90
N LYS A 5 9.01 -25.44 -11.05
CA LYS A 5 9.30 -24.01 -10.89
C LYS A 5 9.49 -23.60 -9.44
N LEU A 6 8.79 -24.25 -8.51
CA LEU A 6 9.02 -24.09 -7.08
C LEU A 6 10.41 -24.60 -6.68
N ILE A 7 10.82 -25.77 -7.16
CA ILE A 7 12.18 -26.30 -6.95
C ILE A 7 13.24 -25.36 -7.53
N GLU A 8 13.02 -24.87 -8.76
CA GLU A 8 13.92 -23.87 -9.36
C GLU A 8 14.00 -22.60 -8.50
N LEU A 9 12.87 -22.09 -8.02
CA LEU A 9 12.84 -20.94 -7.13
C LEU A 9 13.62 -21.18 -5.85
N ILE A 10 13.43 -22.33 -5.20
CA ILE A 10 14.16 -22.74 -3.99
C ILE A 10 15.67 -22.72 -4.25
N ASN A 11 16.12 -23.33 -5.35
CA ASN A 11 17.53 -23.34 -5.72
C ASN A 11 18.07 -21.93 -5.95
N ARG A 12 17.31 -21.05 -6.60
CA ARG A 12 17.70 -19.65 -6.83
C ARG A 12 17.77 -18.84 -5.54
N ILE A 13 16.85 -19.07 -4.60
CA ILE A 13 16.94 -18.46 -3.26
C ILE A 13 18.18 -18.96 -2.53
N ASN A 14 18.48 -20.26 -2.60
CA ASN A 14 19.67 -20.83 -1.95
C ASN A 14 20.95 -20.17 -2.47
N VAL A 15 21.08 -19.99 -3.80
CA VAL A 15 22.21 -19.28 -4.42
C VAL A 15 22.34 -17.84 -3.87
N LEU A 16 21.24 -17.10 -3.73
CA LEU A 16 21.24 -15.74 -3.16
C LEU A 16 21.54 -15.69 -1.66
N LYS A 17 21.31 -16.79 -0.93
CA LYS A 17 21.60 -16.89 0.51
C LYS A 17 23.05 -17.28 0.76
N GLU A 18 23.62 -18.15 -0.08
CA GLU A 18 25.04 -18.54 -0.03
C GLU A 18 25.98 -17.40 -0.45
N ASN A 19 25.51 -16.50 -1.32
CA ASN A 19 26.31 -15.40 -1.86
C ASN A 19 25.70 -14.06 -1.46
N THR A 20 26.02 -13.55 -0.26
CA THR A 20 25.40 -12.33 0.29
C THR A 20 25.64 -11.06 -0.55
N ASP A 21 26.74 -11.01 -1.31
CA ASP A 21 27.04 -9.90 -2.22
C ASP A 21 26.21 -9.95 -3.51
N LEU A 22 25.62 -11.11 -3.84
CA LEU A 22 24.80 -11.30 -5.02
C LEU A 22 23.38 -10.77 -4.77
N LYS A 23 23.05 -9.64 -5.38
CA LYS A 23 21.72 -9.00 -5.25
C LYS A 23 20.62 -9.68 -6.05
N SER A 24 20.99 -10.42 -7.11
CA SER A 24 20.03 -11.04 -8.03
C SER A 24 20.59 -12.25 -8.76
N THR A 25 19.71 -13.15 -9.18
CA THR A 25 20.03 -14.30 -10.04
C THR A 25 18.95 -14.46 -11.10
N ASP A 26 19.32 -15.02 -12.25
CA ASP A 26 18.36 -15.29 -13.32
C ASP A 26 17.33 -16.33 -12.86
N PHE A 27 16.07 -16.03 -13.11
CA PHE A 27 14.93 -16.88 -12.79
C PHE A 27 13.82 -16.65 -13.80
N TYR A 28 13.74 -17.54 -14.80
CA TYR A 28 12.73 -17.43 -15.85
C TYR A 28 11.33 -17.68 -15.27
N PHE A 29 10.56 -16.62 -15.14
CA PHE A 29 9.26 -16.60 -14.47
C PHE A 29 8.22 -15.93 -15.36
N PRO A 30 7.80 -16.61 -16.44
CA PRO A 30 6.88 -16.04 -17.41
C PRO A 30 5.47 -15.91 -16.83
N ILE A 31 4.69 -15.03 -17.45
CA ILE A 31 3.36 -14.62 -17.02
C ILE A 31 2.42 -15.80 -16.77
N GLU A 32 2.47 -16.84 -17.61
CA GLU A 32 1.65 -18.05 -17.51
C GLU A 32 1.98 -18.85 -16.25
N ILE A 33 3.25 -18.86 -15.82
CA ILE A 33 3.67 -19.48 -14.56
C ILE A 33 3.22 -18.60 -13.39
N SER A 34 3.45 -17.29 -13.47
CA SER A 34 3.11 -16.36 -12.38
C SER A 34 1.62 -16.38 -12.02
N TYR A 35 0.75 -16.68 -12.98
CA TYR A 35 -0.69 -16.86 -12.78
C TYR A 35 -1.01 -17.84 -11.64
N TYR A 36 -0.23 -18.91 -11.50
CA TYR A 36 -0.41 -19.94 -10.48
C TYR A 36 0.08 -19.52 -9.08
N PHE A 37 0.88 -18.46 -8.97
CA PHE A 37 1.45 -17.97 -7.71
C PHE A 37 0.74 -16.71 -7.19
N THR A 38 -0.33 -16.30 -7.86
CA THR A 38 -1.08 -15.07 -7.57
C THR A 38 -1.62 -14.93 -6.16
N ASP A 39 -1.82 -16.05 -5.46
CA ASP A 39 -2.29 -15.99 -4.08
C ASP A 39 -1.20 -15.76 -3.04
N ILE A 40 0.05 -15.93 -3.45
CA ILE A 40 1.24 -15.91 -2.59
C ILE A 40 2.30 -14.91 -3.09
N LEU A 41 1.98 -14.17 -4.16
CA LEU A 41 2.75 -13.04 -4.68
C LEU A 41 1.89 -11.77 -4.69
N ILE A 42 2.53 -10.64 -4.41
CA ILE A 42 1.96 -9.30 -4.59
C ILE A 42 2.37 -8.85 -6.00
N THR A 43 1.38 -8.72 -6.89
CA THR A 43 1.59 -8.40 -8.31
C THR A 43 1.31 -6.92 -8.56
N LEU A 44 2.31 -6.16 -9.00
CA LEU A 44 2.19 -4.71 -9.19
C LEU A 44 2.63 -4.30 -10.61
N PRO A 45 1.84 -3.48 -11.34
CA PRO A 45 2.22 -2.98 -12.65
C PRO A 45 3.28 -1.89 -12.52
N TYR A 46 4.32 -1.96 -13.34
CA TYR A 46 5.31 -0.90 -13.50
C TYR A 46 5.81 -0.84 -14.96
N PRO A 47 4.94 -0.41 -15.89
CA PRO A 47 5.30 -0.29 -17.29
C PRO A 47 6.31 0.84 -17.45
N THR A 48 7.58 0.51 -17.64
CA THR A 48 8.64 1.49 -17.87
C THR A 48 9.01 1.53 -19.34
N CYS A 49 9.45 2.69 -19.81
CA CYS A 49 10.05 2.80 -21.13
C CYS A 49 11.27 1.87 -21.22
N ASN A 50 11.42 1.20 -22.36
CA ASN A 50 12.46 0.21 -22.60
C ASN A 50 13.71 0.80 -23.28
N LYS A 51 13.77 2.13 -23.44
CA LYS A 51 14.99 2.80 -23.90
C LYS A 51 15.95 2.99 -22.73
N ASP A 52 17.23 2.71 -22.95
CA ASP A 52 18.28 2.73 -21.92
C ASP A 52 18.40 4.05 -21.14
N THR A 53 17.97 5.18 -21.74
CA THR A 53 18.03 6.51 -21.12
C THR A 53 16.69 7.01 -20.56
N CYS A 54 15.61 6.25 -20.76
CA CYS A 54 14.26 6.68 -20.38
C CYS A 54 13.65 5.64 -19.44
N HIS A 55 13.59 5.97 -18.15
CA HIS A 55 12.97 5.14 -17.13
C HIS A 55 11.60 5.67 -16.68
N PHE A 56 11.02 6.60 -17.45
CA PHE A 56 9.70 7.13 -17.16
C PHE A 56 8.62 6.04 -17.27
N PRO A 57 7.58 6.11 -16.41
CA PRO A 57 6.41 5.27 -16.54
C PRO A 57 5.72 5.53 -17.89
N SER A 58 5.06 4.50 -18.39
CA SER A 58 4.24 4.59 -19.60
C SER A 58 2.93 5.31 -19.30
N VAL A 59 2.41 6.03 -20.29
CA VAL A 59 1.13 6.76 -20.21
C VAL A 59 0.09 6.01 -21.04
N CYS A 60 -1.18 6.12 -20.65
CA CYS A 60 -2.28 5.53 -21.40
C CYS A 60 -2.27 6.06 -22.85
N ASN A 61 -2.45 5.16 -23.84
CA ASN A 61 -2.40 5.56 -25.25
C ASN A 61 -3.72 6.14 -25.77
N ASN A 62 -4.82 5.96 -25.04
CA ASN A 62 -6.07 6.62 -25.39
C ASN A 62 -5.83 8.13 -25.41
N GLU A 63 -6.02 8.77 -26.57
CA GLU A 63 -5.78 10.20 -26.77
C GLU A 63 -6.56 11.11 -25.80
N LYS A 64 -7.62 10.57 -25.16
CA LYS A 64 -8.44 11.26 -24.16
C LYS A 64 -8.04 10.92 -22.71
N CYS A 65 -6.92 10.22 -22.52
CA CYS A 65 -6.45 9.74 -21.24
C CYS A 65 -4.94 9.97 -21.09
N ASP A 66 -4.57 10.67 -20.02
CA ASP A 66 -3.21 11.01 -19.62
C ASP A 66 -2.76 10.23 -18.37
N SER A 67 -3.53 9.24 -17.94
CA SER A 67 -3.23 8.48 -16.72
C SER A 67 -2.06 7.53 -16.92
N SER A 68 -1.19 7.47 -15.91
CA SER A 68 -0.14 6.46 -15.73
C SER A 68 -0.55 5.35 -14.75
N ASP A 69 -1.83 5.32 -14.38
CA ASP A 69 -2.37 4.38 -13.39
C ASP A 69 -2.97 3.18 -14.10
N TYR A 70 -2.43 2.03 -13.77
CA TYR A 70 -2.83 0.76 -14.33
C TYR A 70 -3.04 -0.24 -13.21
N LYS A 71 -3.92 -1.19 -13.49
CA LYS A 71 -4.07 -2.41 -12.70
C LYS A 71 -3.76 -3.64 -13.52
N ILE A 72 -3.33 -4.70 -12.82
CA ILE A 72 -3.05 -6.01 -13.41
C ILE A 72 -4.25 -6.93 -13.17
N LEU A 73 -4.91 -7.34 -14.24
CA LEU A 73 -6.07 -8.23 -14.18
C LEU A 73 -5.74 -9.60 -14.76
N LYS A 74 -6.39 -10.62 -14.21
CA LYS A 74 -6.27 -12.01 -14.67
C LYS A 74 -7.22 -12.27 -15.84
N ASP A 75 -6.70 -12.89 -16.88
CA ASP A 75 -7.50 -13.48 -17.95
C ASP A 75 -7.53 -15.00 -17.75
N VAL A 76 -8.68 -15.51 -17.30
CA VAL A 76 -8.86 -16.93 -16.96
C VAL A 76 -8.82 -17.81 -18.20
N THR A 77 -9.29 -17.29 -19.34
CA THR A 77 -9.37 -18.02 -20.62
C THR A 77 -7.99 -18.30 -21.17
N THR A 78 -7.12 -17.30 -21.15
CA THR A 78 -5.74 -17.42 -21.65
C THR A 78 -4.74 -17.82 -20.57
N ARG A 79 -5.14 -17.80 -19.29
CA ARG A 79 -4.26 -17.99 -18.11
C ARG A 79 -3.08 -17.02 -18.10
N THR A 80 -3.34 -15.80 -18.53
CA THR A 80 -2.36 -14.71 -18.55
C THR A 80 -2.86 -13.53 -17.72
N PHE A 81 -2.06 -12.47 -17.64
CA PHE A 81 -2.55 -11.19 -17.17
C PHE A 81 -2.61 -10.19 -18.32
N TYR A 82 -3.40 -9.16 -18.12
CA TYR A 82 -3.43 -7.96 -18.94
C TYR A 82 -3.43 -6.73 -18.03
N MET A 83 -3.03 -5.60 -18.59
CA MET A 83 -3.09 -4.31 -17.92
C MET A 83 -4.38 -3.60 -18.30
N LYS A 84 -4.95 -2.84 -17.37
CA LYS A 84 -6.11 -1.98 -17.64
C LYS A 84 -5.86 -0.60 -17.07
N CYS A 85 -6.05 0.44 -17.88
CA CYS A 85 -5.98 1.82 -17.39
C CYS A 85 -7.15 2.07 -16.44
N GLU A 86 -6.85 2.59 -15.25
CA GLU A 86 -7.83 2.89 -14.20
C GLU A 86 -8.81 4.00 -14.64
N LYS A 87 -8.32 5.00 -15.37
CA LYS A 87 -9.09 6.18 -15.76
C LYS A 87 -10.04 5.93 -16.94
N CYS A 88 -9.55 5.33 -18.02
CA CYS A 88 -10.34 5.14 -19.25
C CYS A 88 -10.80 3.71 -19.50
N ASN A 89 -10.39 2.74 -18.66
CA ASN A 89 -10.70 1.32 -18.80
C ASN A 89 -10.15 0.65 -20.08
N GLU A 90 -9.25 1.30 -20.81
CA GLU A 90 -8.57 0.67 -21.95
C GLU A 90 -7.72 -0.50 -21.47
N GLU A 91 -7.76 -1.60 -22.22
CA GLU A 91 -7.08 -2.86 -21.91
C GLU A 91 -5.86 -3.01 -22.80
N PHE A 92 -4.77 -3.47 -22.19
CA PHE A 92 -3.49 -3.61 -22.83
C PHE A 92 -2.91 -4.99 -22.57
N ARG A 93 -2.50 -5.65 -23.65
CA ARG A 93 -1.94 -7.00 -23.70
C ARG A 93 -0.48 -6.95 -24.14
N ASN A 94 0.17 -8.10 -24.03
CA ASN A 94 1.57 -8.22 -24.41
C ASN A 94 1.77 -7.82 -25.88
N ASN A 95 2.84 -7.08 -26.17
CA ASN A 95 3.18 -6.47 -27.46
C ASN A 95 2.32 -5.27 -27.93
N ASP A 96 1.33 -4.83 -27.15
CA ASP A 96 0.64 -3.59 -27.44
C ASP A 96 1.64 -2.42 -27.42
N LYS A 97 1.44 -1.45 -28.29
CA LYS A 97 2.28 -0.24 -28.31
C LYS A 97 1.99 0.57 -27.05
N PHE A 98 2.97 1.28 -26.52
CA PHE A 98 2.81 2.27 -25.46
C PHE A 98 3.68 3.49 -25.73
N GLU A 99 3.26 4.64 -25.24
CA GLU A 99 4.06 5.85 -25.25
C GLU A 99 4.43 6.25 -23.81
N CYS A 100 5.70 6.56 -23.56
CA CYS A 100 6.08 7.14 -22.28
C CYS A 100 5.87 8.66 -22.27
N VAL A 101 6.04 9.28 -21.10
CA VAL A 101 5.93 10.74 -20.93
C VAL A 101 6.81 11.52 -21.93
N ASP A 102 7.99 10.99 -22.27
CA ASP A 102 8.92 11.58 -23.25
C ASP A 102 8.61 11.22 -24.72
N LYS A 103 7.41 10.72 -24.99
CA LYS A 103 6.95 10.34 -26.34
C LYS A 103 7.74 9.20 -26.99
N HIS A 104 8.46 8.40 -26.19
CA HIS A 104 9.09 7.20 -26.70
C HIS A 104 8.05 6.11 -26.90
N ARG A 105 7.93 5.62 -28.13
CA ARG A 105 7.09 4.48 -28.49
C ARG A 105 7.78 3.18 -28.15
N ASN A 106 7.17 2.40 -27.28
CA ASN A 106 7.64 1.12 -26.79
C ASN A 106 6.62 0.02 -27.12
N LYS A 107 7.04 -1.24 -27.03
CA LYS A 107 6.12 -2.37 -26.97
C LYS A 107 6.02 -2.81 -25.52
N LEU A 108 4.81 -2.98 -25.02
CA LEU A 108 4.57 -3.52 -23.70
C LEU A 108 5.06 -4.97 -23.65
N VAL A 109 6.02 -5.23 -22.77
CA VAL A 109 6.40 -6.59 -22.40
C VAL A 109 5.92 -6.79 -20.96
N LEU A 110 4.79 -7.48 -20.80
CA LEU A 110 4.14 -7.64 -19.49
C LEU A 110 5.08 -8.29 -18.46
N ASN A 111 5.86 -9.31 -18.87
CA ASN A 111 6.86 -9.94 -18.00
C ASN A 111 7.89 -8.96 -17.42
N ASN A 112 8.20 -7.89 -18.15
CA ASN A 112 9.17 -6.87 -17.72
C ASN A 112 8.50 -5.72 -16.97
N SER A 113 7.18 -5.60 -17.13
CA SER A 113 6.36 -4.50 -16.63
C SER A 113 5.58 -4.87 -15.37
N ILE A 114 5.90 -6.01 -14.75
CA ILE A 114 5.25 -6.49 -13.53
C ILE A 114 6.32 -6.79 -12.48
N TYR A 115 6.10 -6.28 -11.27
CA TYR A 115 6.81 -6.73 -10.08
C TYR A 115 6.01 -7.82 -9.40
N TYR A 116 6.69 -8.90 -9.03
CA TYR A 116 6.14 -9.93 -8.15
C TYR A 116 6.89 -9.93 -6.82
N ILE A 117 6.30 -9.35 -5.78
CA ILE A 117 6.90 -9.30 -4.44
C ILE A 117 6.41 -10.50 -3.64
N PHE A 118 7.31 -11.11 -2.86
CA PHE A 118 6.97 -12.30 -2.08
C PHE A 118 6.09 -11.91 -0.91
N HIS A 119 4.87 -12.42 -0.88
CA HIS A 119 3.98 -12.25 0.26
C HIS A 119 4.56 -13.02 1.48
N PRO A 120 4.33 -12.59 2.74
CA PRO A 120 4.88 -13.28 3.90
C PRO A 120 4.45 -14.76 3.99
N LEU A 121 3.25 -15.09 3.49
CA LEU A 121 2.78 -16.48 3.41
C LEU A 121 3.71 -17.37 2.56
N LEU A 122 4.17 -16.88 1.40
CA LEU A 122 5.13 -17.62 0.57
C LEU A 122 6.45 -17.85 1.32
N LYS A 123 6.94 -16.85 2.03
CA LYS A 123 8.20 -16.96 2.81
C LYS A 123 8.07 -18.02 3.90
N VAL A 124 6.93 -18.08 4.60
CA VAL A 124 6.64 -19.13 5.60
C VAL A 124 6.61 -20.52 4.96
N GLU A 125 5.92 -20.68 3.83
CA GLU A 125 5.87 -21.94 3.09
C GLU A 125 7.26 -22.39 2.63
N LEU A 126 8.05 -21.47 2.07
CA LEU A 126 9.44 -21.73 1.67
C LEU A 126 10.30 -22.15 2.86
N ASN A 127 10.19 -21.50 4.01
CA ASN A 127 10.92 -21.88 5.21
C ASN A 127 10.56 -23.29 5.72
N CYS A 128 9.28 -23.68 5.62
CA CYS A 128 8.87 -25.06 5.91
C CYS A 128 9.53 -26.06 4.96
N ILE A 129 9.59 -25.73 3.66
CA ILE A 129 10.25 -26.58 2.66
C ILE A 129 11.77 -26.64 2.92
N PHE A 130 12.41 -25.52 3.22
CA PHE A 130 13.85 -25.45 3.53
C PHE A 130 14.20 -26.36 4.71
N LYS A 131 13.37 -26.34 5.76
CA LYS A 131 13.51 -27.23 6.92
C LYS A 131 13.41 -28.69 6.52
N ASN A 132 12.42 -29.07 5.71
CA ASN A 132 12.23 -30.44 5.24
C ASN A 132 13.38 -30.92 4.34
N MET A 133 14.03 -29.99 3.62
CA MET A 133 15.20 -30.25 2.77
C MET A 133 16.53 -30.18 3.54
N ASN A 134 16.51 -29.94 4.85
CA ASN A 134 17.69 -29.72 5.68
C ASN A 134 18.62 -28.61 5.16
N LEU A 135 18.05 -27.56 4.56
CA LEU A 135 18.82 -26.38 4.17
C LEU A 135 19.21 -25.56 5.42
N PRO A 136 20.44 -25.04 5.51
CA PRO A 136 20.93 -24.34 6.70
C PRO A 136 20.40 -22.91 6.83
N TYR A 137 19.55 -22.45 5.90
CA TYR A 137 19.10 -21.08 5.80
C TYR A 137 17.59 -20.94 6.03
N GLN A 138 17.20 -19.76 6.51
CA GLN A 138 15.82 -19.31 6.59
C GLN A 138 15.70 -17.91 5.99
N ILE A 139 14.55 -17.64 5.37
CA ILE A 139 14.11 -16.32 4.97
C ILE A 139 13.62 -15.59 6.21
N GLN A 140 14.29 -14.50 6.56
CA GLN A 140 13.92 -13.66 7.69
C GLN A 140 12.85 -12.66 7.25
N ASN A 141 11.60 -12.88 7.63
CA ASN A 141 10.45 -12.08 7.15
C ASN A 141 10.60 -10.57 7.40
N ASP A 142 11.22 -10.20 8.52
CA ASP A 142 11.33 -8.80 8.95
C ASP A 142 12.58 -8.10 8.43
N SER A 143 13.59 -8.85 7.97
CA SER A 143 14.87 -8.28 7.48
C SER A 143 15.17 -8.60 6.02
N GLU A 144 14.38 -9.42 5.33
CA GLU A 144 14.60 -9.81 3.94
C GLU A 144 13.33 -9.70 3.08
N THR A 145 13.50 -9.10 1.91
CA THR A 145 12.51 -9.07 0.84
C THR A 145 13.05 -9.79 -0.39
N PHE A 146 12.21 -10.65 -0.97
CA PHE A 146 12.43 -11.26 -2.27
C PHE A 146 11.38 -10.74 -3.25
N PHE A 147 11.82 -10.46 -4.48
CA PHE A 147 10.92 -10.06 -5.56
C PHE A 147 11.46 -10.52 -6.91
N ILE A 148 10.56 -10.67 -7.87
CA ILE A 148 10.87 -11.03 -9.25
C ILE A 148 10.52 -9.85 -10.16
N LYS A 149 11.44 -9.50 -11.06
CA LYS A 149 11.24 -8.54 -12.13
C LYS A 149 12.11 -8.94 -13.33
N GLU A 150 11.61 -8.82 -14.56
CA GLU A 150 12.42 -9.03 -15.77
C GLU A 150 13.13 -10.41 -15.77
N ASN A 151 12.43 -11.48 -15.38
CA ASN A 151 12.98 -12.83 -15.25
C ASN A 151 14.23 -12.95 -14.36
N LYS A 152 14.34 -12.08 -13.36
CA LYS A 152 15.38 -12.15 -12.32
C LYS A 152 14.73 -12.17 -10.95
N LEU A 153 15.26 -13.03 -10.10
CA LEU A 153 14.95 -13.06 -8.67
C LEU A 153 15.94 -12.15 -7.95
N TYR A 154 15.42 -11.24 -7.15
CA TYR A 154 16.20 -10.29 -6.36
C TYR A 154 16.04 -10.59 -4.87
N ARG A 155 17.12 -10.35 -4.12
CA ARG A 155 17.13 -10.33 -2.65
C ARG A 155 17.52 -8.92 -2.19
N LYS A 156 16.78 -8.39 -1.22
CA LYS A 156 17.08 -7.10 -0.60
C LYS A 156 16.98 -7.21 0.91
N GLU A 157 18.02 -6.76 1.59
CA GLU A 157 18.04 -6.62 3.04
C GLU A 157 17.35 -5.33 3.47
N ILE A 158 16.51 -5.43 4.50
CA ILE A 158 15.74 -4.33 5.08
C ILE A 158 16.62 -3.68 6.15
N LYS A 159 16.69 -2.34 6.16
CA LYS A 159 17.51 -1.59 7.09
C LYS A 159 16.63 -0.73 8.00
N GLY A 160 16.86 -0.84 9.31
CA GLY A 160 16.15 -0.04 10.29
C GLY A 160 14.69 -0.45 10.49
N LYS A 161 13.97 0.36 11.26
CA LYS A 161 12.56 0.14 11.60
C LYS A 161 11.66 0.62 10.46
N ILE A 162 10.83 -0.28 9.95
CA ILE A 162 9.85 0.00 8.88
C ILE A 162 8.48 0.33 9.45
N THR A 163 7.96 -0.49 10.35
CA THR A 163 6.60 -0.32 10.89
C THR A 163 6.62 0.46 12.20
N TYR A 164 5.79 1.48 12.32
CA TYR A 164 5.59 2.29 13.53
C TYR A 164 4.14 2.18 14.01
N SER A 165 3.94 2.23 15.33
CA SER A 165 2.64 2.46 15.93
C SER A 165 2.30 3.95 15.92
N TRP A 166 1.01 4.29 15.90
CA TRP A 166 0.56 5.68 15.84
C TRP A 166 0.97 6.50 17.07
N ASP A 167 1.07 5.87 18.24
CA ASP A 167 1.44 6.51 19.51
C ASP A 167 2.95 6.80 19.60
N GLU A 168 3.77 6.24 18.70
CA GLU A 168 5.18 6.59 18.56
C GLU A 168 5.39 7.95 17.86
N LEU A 169 4.39 8.39 17.10
CA LEU A 169 4.45 9.61 16.33
C LEU A 169 4.28 10.84 17.25
N PRO A 170 5.23 11.80 17.26
CA PRO A 170 5.17 13.01 18.09
C PRO A 170 3.82 13.74 18.17
N ALA A 171 3.10 13.83 17.05
CA ALA A 171 1.79 14.51 16.96
C ALA A 171 0.69 13.83 17.77
N PHE A 172 0.83 12.52 18.05
CA PHE A 172 -0.20 11.73 18.71
C PHE A 172 0.22 11.28 20.12
N LYS A 173 1.45 11.60 20.57
CA LYS A 173 1.98 11.20 21.90
C LYS A 173 1.11 11.60 23.09
N LYS A 174 0.29 12.65 22.93
CA LYS A 174 -0.62 13.14 23.98
C LYS A 174 -1.99 12.47 23.96
N ALA A 175 -2.32 11.71 22.92
CA ALA A 175 -3.58 10.99 22.87
C ALA A 175 -3.49 9.77 23.81
N PRO A 176 -4.53 9.51 24.63
CA PRO A 176 -4.51 8.41 25.56
C PRO A 176 -4.51 7.07 24.83
N LYS A 177 -3.89 6.06 25.43
CA LYS A 177 -4.00 4.68 24.92
C LYS A 177 -5.41 4.17 25.11
N ILE A 178 -5.85 3.22 24.28
CA ILE A 178 -7.22 2.72 24.37
C ILE A 178 -7.48 2.08 25.74
N GLU A 179 -6.46 1.46 26.34
CA GLU A 179 -6.50 0.86 27.67
C GLU A 179 -6.78 1.89 28.79
N GLU A 180 -6.41 3.16 28.57
CA GLU A 180 -6.63 4.27 29.52
C GLU A 180 -8.05 4.84 29.44
N LEU A 181 -8.81 4.49 28.39
CA LEU A 181 -10.20 4.93 28.21
C LEU A 181 -11.17 4.00 28.94
N THR A 182 -12.27 4.55 29.47
CA THR A 182 -13.34 3.73 30.05
C THR A 182 -14.08 2.95 28.97
N GLN A 183 -14.72 1.83 29.33
CA GLN A 183 -15.49 1.01 28.40
C GLN A 183 -16.58 1.82 27.67
N ILE A 184 -17.28 2.70 28.39
CA ILE A 184 -18.33 3.58 27.84
C ILE A 184 -17.75 4.49 26.75
N VAL A 185 -16.60 5.12 27.01
CA VAL A 185 -15.92 5.99 26.03
C VAL A 185 -15.47 5.20 24.82
N ARG A 186 -14.88 4.01 25.01
CA ARG A 186 -14.44 3.15 23.91
C ARG A 186 -15.60 2.80 22.98
N GLU A 187 -16.74 2.37 23.54
CA GLU A 187 -17.93 2.02 22.77
C GLU A 187 -18.55 3.22 22.05
N GLU A 188 -18.62 4.37 22.71
CA GLU A 188 -19.12 5.61 22.12
C GLU A 188 -18.32 5.98 20.87
N TYR A 189 -16.99 6.06 21.00
CA TYR A 189 -16.13 6.44 19.90
C TYR A 189 -16.05 5.35 18.81
N ALA A 190 -16.14 4.07 19.17
CA ALA A 190 -16.30 2.98 18.20
C ALA A 190 -17.55 3.19 17.32
N ARG A 191 -18.69 3.57 17.92
CA ARG A 191 -19.92 3.89 17.17
C ARG A 191 -19.73 5.13 16.29
N ARG A 192 -19.02 6.15 16.78
CA ARG A 192 -18.76 7.40 16.05
C ARG A 192 -17.95 7.20 14.77
N ILE A 193 -16.99 6.27 14.75
CA ILE A 193 -16.10 6.00 13.58
C ILE A 193 -16.90 5.81 12.28
N LYS A 194 -18.08 5.17 12.35
CA LYS A 194 -18.92 4.87 11.18
C LYS A 194 -19.45 6.11 10.45
N TYR A 195 -19.50 7.25 11.14
CA TYR A 195 -20.03 8.49 10.58
C TYR A 195 -18.94 9.37 9.95
N PHE A 196 -17.67 9.09 10.20
CA PHE A 196 -16.58 9.84 9.59
C PHE A 196 -16.32 9.36 8.16
N LEU A 197 -16.50 10.28 7.23
CA LEU A 197 -16.14 10.10 5.83
C LEU A 197 -14.66 10.41 5.62
N GLU A 198 -14.14 9.99 4.46
CA GLU A 198 -12.81 10.41 3.97
C GLU A 198 -12.78 11.94 3.86
N ARG A 199 -13.80 12.52 3.21
CA ARG A 199 -13.91 13.95 2.88
C ARG A 199 -15.23 14.58 3.36
N CYS A 200 -15.22 15.91 3.49
CA CYS A 200 -16.40 16.73 3.78
C CYS A 200 -17.48 16.55 2.68
N ASN A 201 -18.77 16.40 3.05
CA ASN A 201 -19.86 15.91 2.17
C ASN A 201 -20.16 16.77 0.92
N ASN A 202 -19.82 18.06 0.90
CA ASN A 202 -20.27 19.00 -0.14
C ASN A 202 -19.15 19.65 -0.97
N ARG A 203 -17.93 19.08 -1.02
CA ARG A 203 -16.76 19.79 -1.53
C ARG A 203 -15.85 18.98 -2.44
N LYS A 204 -16.39 18.44 -3.55
CA LYS A 204 -15.53 18.03 -4.68
C LYS A 204 -14.74 19.27 -5.12
N LYS A 205 -13.40 19.23 -5.03
CA LYS A 205 -12.42 20.30 -5.37
C LYS A 205 -12.13 21.39 -4.33
N MET A 206 -12.73 21.37 -3.13
CA MET A 206 -12.50 22.41 -2.11
C MET A 206 -11.89 21.91 -0.79
N CYS A 207 -11.30 20.70 -0.74
CA CYS A 207 -10.68 20.14 0.48
C CYS A 207 -9.59 21.04 1.09
N ARG A 208 -8.74 21.69 0.28
CA ARG A 208 -7.76 22.70 0.76
C ARG A 208 -8.41 23.79 1.62
N SER A 209 -9.66 24.15 1.33
CA SER A 209 -10.44 25.14 2.10
C SER A 209 -11.28 24.54 3.23
N CYS A 210 -11.41 23.20 3.36
CA CYS A 210 -12.13 22.59 4.50
C CYS A 210 -11.36 22.84 5.82
N HIS A 211 -10.03 22.94 5.78
CA HIS A 211 -9.20 23.43 6.90
C HIS A 211 -9.39 24.91 7.21
N LEU A 212 -9.60 25.74 6.19
CA LEU A 212 -9.69 27.20 6.34
C LEU A 212 -11.08 27.67 6.84
N ASN A 213 -12.10 26.82 6.76
CA ASN A 213 -13.45 27.17 7.20
C ASN A 213 -13.67 26.73 8.64
N LYS A 214 -13.92 27.70 9.54
CA LYS A 214 -14.30 27.52 10.96
C LYS A 214 -15.61 26.76 11.20
N LYS A 215 -16.20 26.13 10.17
CA LYS A 215 -17.43 25.35 10.32
C LYS A 215 -17.09 24.02 11.00
N LYS A 216 -17.30 23.98 12.31
CA LYS A 216 -17.17 22.78 13.18
C LYS A 216 -18.16 21.65 12.80
N GLU A 217 -19.13 21.93 11.93
CA GLU A 217 -20.25 21.05 11.57
C GLU A 217 -19.92 19.98 10.51
N GLU A 218 -18.82 20.12 9.75
CA GLU A 218 -18.38 19.12 8.74
C GLU A 218 -17.02 18.52 9.14
N ILE A 219 -17.03 17.47 9.97
CA ILE A 219 -15.80 16.77 10.43
C ILE A 219 -15.60 15.49 9.61
N CYS A 220 -14.44 15.38 8.95
CA CYS A 220 -13.99 14.18 8.25
C CYS A 220 -12.62 13.72 8.76
N LEU A 221 -12.20 12.50 8.41
CA LEU A 221 -10.91 11.96 8.85
C LEU A 221 -9.73 12.84 8.39
N LEU A 222 -9.77 13.37 7.16
CA LEU A 222 -8.71 14.27 6.68
C LEU A 222 -8.53 15.52 7.54
N LYS A 223 -9.66 16.12 7.96
CA LYS A 223 -9.66 17.31 8.83
C LYS A 223 -9.05 16.99 10.19
N ILE A 224 -9.52 15.91 10.82
CA ILE A 224 -9.02 15.44 12.12
C ILE A 224 -7.51 15.25 12.10
N PHE A 225 -7.00 14.49 11.12
CA PHE A 225 -5.58 14.18 11.06
C PHE A 225 -4.72 15.40 10.75
N SER A 226 -5.19 16.30 9.88
CA SER A 226 -4.44 17.53 9.59
C SER A 226 -4.42 18.48 10.78
N GLU A 227 -5.51 18.62 11.54
CA GLU A 227 -5.55 19.49 12.73
C GLU A 227 -4.69 18.95 13.87
N ILE A 228 -4.75 17.64 14.16
CA ILE A 228 -3.89 17.03 15.20
C ILE A 228 -2.41 17.20 14.87
N SER A 229 -2.07 17.07 13.58
CA SER A 229 -0.68 17.05 13.11
C SER A 229 -0.12 18.40 12.67
N ASN A 230 -0.94 19.46 12.68
CA ASN A 230 -0.61 20.74 12.05
C ASN A 230 -0.20 20.58 10.57
N GLY A 231 -0.90 19.70 9.87
CA GLY A 231 -0.69 19.32 8.48
C GLY A 231 -1.61 20.05 7.50
N GLN A 232 -1.56 19.59 6.25
CA GLN A 232 -2.42 20.06 5.16
C GLN A 232 -3.10 18.86 4.50
N ALA A 233 -4.43 18.89 4.34
CA ALA A 233 -5.08 17.97 3.42
C ALA A 233 -5.04 18.46 1.98
N HIS A 234 -5.00 17.47 1.12
CA HIS A 234 -4.90 17.57 -0.31
C HIS A 234 -6.28 17.24 -0.92
N PRO A 235 -6.69 17.92 -2.00
CA PRO A 235 -7.85 17.48 -2.74
C PRO A 235 -7.59 16.08 -3.32
N HIS A 236 -8.56 15.18 -3.25
CA HIS A 236 -8.53 13.95 -4.06
C HIS A 236 -8.66 14.35 -5.54
N SER A 237 -7.56 14.72 -6.19
CA SER A 237 -7.40 14.61 -7.63
C SER A 237 -6.61 13.34 -7.95
N GLY A 238 -6.87 12.72 -9.10
CA GLY A 238 -6.25 11.43 -9.46
C GLY A 238 -4.72 11.49 -9.53
N ASP A 239 -4.15 12.69 -9.58
CA ASP A 239 -2.73 12.95 -9.77
C ASP A 239 -1.99 13.25 -8.44
N GLU A 240 -2.67 13.18 -7.29
CA GLU A 240 -2.10 13.57 -6.00
C GLU A 240 -1.52 12.38 -5.20
N PHE A 241 -0.27 12.55 -4.77
CA PHE A 241 0.56 11.59 -4.03
C PHE A 241 0.03 11.22 -2.62
N GLY A 242 -1.14 11.66 -2.21
CA GLY A 242 -1.68 11.36 -0.88
C GLY A 242 -2.77 12.35 -0.48
N ASP A 243 -3.58 11.94 0.49
CA ASP A 243 -4.77 12.69 0.89
C ASP A 243 -4.45 13.79 1.91
N PHE A 244 -3.35 13.66 2.65
CA PHE A 244 -2.82 14.71 3.52
C PHE A 244 -1.30 14.56 3.74
N VAL A 245 -0.65 15.65 4.17
CA VAL A 245 0.78 15.64 4.49
C VAL A 245 1.05 16.48 5.73
N PHE A 246 1.99 16.04 6.56
CA PHE A 246 2.45 16.83 7.70
C PHE A 246 3.92 16.56 8.06
N PRO A 247 4.65 17.59 8.50
CA PRO A 247 6.01 17.43 8.99
C PRO A 247 6.01 16.89 10.43
N GLN A 248 6.98 16.04 10.76
CA GLN A 248 7.15 15.48 12.09
C GLN A 248 8.61 15.34 12.46
N GLN A 249 8.98 15.90 13.62
CA GLN A 249 10.35 15.86 14.12
C GLN A 249 10.59 14.56 14.90
N PHE A 250 11.43 13.68 14.36
CA PHE A 250 11.97 12.51 15.05
C PHE A 250 13.36 12.82 15.63
N SER A 251 13.89 11.91 16.46
CA SER A 251 15.23 12.03 17.02
C SER A 251 16.34 12.05 15.95
N TYR A 252 16.10 11.41 14.80
CA TYR A 252 17.04 11.32 13.69
C TYR A 252 16.81 12.38 12.60
N GLY A 253 15.83 13.28 12.77
CA GLY A 253 15.54 14.36 11.83
C GLY A 253 14.06 14.59 11.54
N LEU A 254 13.80 15.58 10.68
CA LEU A 254 12.48 15.92 10.20
C LEU A 254 12.04 14.94 9.11
N GLU A 255 10.82 14.43 9.22
CA GLU A 255 10.17 13.59 8.22
C GLU A 255 8.85 14.22 7.78
N ASN A 256 8.55 14.16 6.49
CA ASN A 256 7.22 14.46 5.98
C ASN A 256 6.45 13.16 5.89
N ILE A 257 5.35 13.06 6.63
CA ILE A 257 4.46 11.92 6.62
C ILE A 257 3.35 12.19 5.61
N ILE A 258 3.21 11.30 4.63
CA ILE A 258 2.16 11.36 3.62
C ILE A 258 1.07 10.35 3.95
N GLY A 259 -0.17 10.82 4.06
CA GLY A 259 -1.31 10.05 4.52
C GLY A 259 -2.26 9.61 3.41
N ILE A 260 -2.73 8.36 3.47
CA ILE A 260 -3.84 7.82 2.68
C ILE A 260 -5.00 7.52 3.63
N VAL A 261 -6.19 7.99 3.32
CA VAL A 261 -7.41 7.81 4.12
C VAL A 261 -8.39 6.91 3.40
N LYS A 262 -8.97 5.95 4.14
CA LYS A 262 -10.12 5.14 3.71
C LYS A 262 -11.19 5.17 4.80
N SER A 263 -12.44 5.40 4.42
CA SER A 263 -13.58 5.58 5.31
C SER A 263 -14.55 4.41 5.25
N PHE A 264 -15.56 4.42 6.12
CA PHE A 264 -16.49 3.30 6.32
C PHE A 264 -17.41 2.95 5.12
N GLY A 265 -17.38 3.68 3.99
CA GLY A 265 -18.35 3.73 2.86
C GLY A 265 -19.15 2.48 2.38
N THR A 266 -20.07 2.68 1.43
CA THR A 266 -21.18 1.80 1.03
C THR A 266 -20.81 0.52 0.23
N GLU A 267 -20.11 -0.43 0.84
CA GLU A 267 -19.92 -1.81 0.30
C GLU A 267 -20.65 -2.88 1.13
N PRO A 268 -20.90 -4.10 0.58
CA PRO A 268 -21.90 -5.04 1.12
C PRO A 268 -21.60 -5.55 2.55
N LYS A 269 -22.67 -5.75 3.33
CA LYS A 269 -22.70 -5.95 4.79
C LYS A 269 -22.02 -7.24 5.31
N SER A 270 -21.61 -8.17 4.45
CA SER A 270 -21.31 -9.56 4.82
C SER A 270 -19.86 -9.87 5.23
N LYS A 271 -18.92 -8.94 5.09
CA LYS A 271 -17.49 -9.14 5.44
C LYS A 271 -17.00 -8.05 6.40
N GLY A 272 -17.20 -8.26 7.69
CA GLY A 272 -16.81 -7.33 8.74
C GLY A 272 -16.20 -8.02 9.95
N GLU A 273 -15.76 -7.22 10.91
CA GLU A 273 -15.27 -7.64 12.23
C GLU A 273 -16.08 -6.91 13.30
N ASN A 274 -16.57 -7.65 14.29
CA ASN A 274 -17.24 -7.04 15.42
C ASN A 274 -16.22 -6.64 16.48
N PHE A 275 -16.17 -5.36 16.81
CA PHE A 275 -15.33 -4.83 17.87
C PHE A 275 -16.15 -3.84 18.70
N LEU A 276 -16.19 -4.01 20.02
CA LEU A 276 -16.97 -3.17 20.95
C LEU A 276 -18.45 -3.03 20.56
N GLY A 277 -19.08 -4.12 20.11
CA GLY A 277 -20.48 -4.11 19.66
C GLY A 277 -20.72 -3.41 18.32
N VAL A 278 -19.66 -3.07 17.59
CA VAL A 278 -19.71 -2.34 16.33
C VAL A 278 -19.14 -3.22 15.22
N LEU A 279 -19.95 -3.55 14.22
CA LEU A 279 -19.47 -4.23 13.00
C LEU A 279 -18.69 -3.25 12.12
N PHE A 280 -17.36 -3.39 12.10
CA PHE A 280 -16.47 -2.68 11.18
C PHE A 280 -16.32 -3.47 9.88
N ARG A 281 -16.51 -2.80 8.73
CA ARG A 281 -16.35 -3.44 7.43
C ARG A 281 -14.87 -3.74 7.15
N LYS A 282 -14.57 -4.73 6.32
CA LYS A 282 -13.20 -5.10 5.95
C LYS A 282 -12.80 -4.56 4.57
N LEU A 283 -11.64 -3.91 4.49
CA LEU A 283 -10.88 -3.71 3.27
C LEU A 283 -10.11 -5.00 2.99
N THR A 284 -10.46 -5.68 1.90
CA THR A 284 -9.82 -6.94 1.50
C THR A 284 -8.79 -6.69 0.41
N TYR A 285 -7.83 -7.61 0.25
CA TYR A 285 -6.83 -7.52 -0.81
C TYR A 285 -7.46 -7.41 -2.21
N LYS A 286 -8.57 -8.13 -2.45
CA LYS A 286 -9.27 -8.16 -3.75
C LYS A 286 -10.15 -6.93 -4.03
N ASN A 287 -10.70 -6.30 -2.99
CA ASN A 287 -11.63 -5.18 -3.15
C ASN A 287 -11.00 -3.81 -2.87
N SER A 288 -9.69 -3.78 -2.58
CA SER A 288 -8.97 -2.56 -2.21
C SER A 288 -7.74 -2.33 -3.11
N GLU A 289 -7.81 -2.74 -4.37
CA GLU A 289 -6.74 -2.57 -5.38
C GLU A 289 -6.24 -1.12 -5.41
N HIS A 290 -7.16 -0.15 -5.40
CA HIS A 290 -6.83 1.27 -5.37
C HIS A 290 -6.02 1.72 -4.13
N LEU A 291 -6.21 1.11 -2.95
CA LEU A 291 -5.35 1.43 -1.79
C LEU A 291 -3.94 0.89 -2.00
N LEU A 292 -3.82 -0.35 -2.48
CA LEU A 292 -2.54 -0.99 -2.72
C LEU A 292 -1.74 -0.26 -3.79
N GLU A 293 -2.41 0.19 -4.86
CA GLU A 293 -1.83 0.94 -5.96
C GLU A 293 -1.38 2.33 -5.52
N GLN A 294 -2.24 3.10 -4.85
CA GLN A 294 -1.85 4.40 -4.29
C GLN A 294 -0.63 4.27 -3.37
N PHE A 295 -0.62 3.25 -2.51
CA PHE A 295 0.51 2.98 -1.62
C PHE A 295 1.78 2.59 -2.38
N PHE A 296 1.64 1.80 -3.45
CA PHE A 296 2.75 1.41 -4.30
C PHE A 296 3.35 2.60 -5.06
N GLN A 297 2.53 3.47 -5.66
CA GLN A 297 2.98 4.69 -6.33
C GLN A 297 3.75 5.61 -5.37
N LEU A 298 3.19 5.81 -4.18
CA LEU A 298 3.86 6.51 -3.09
C LEU A 298 5.21 5.89 -2.70
N SER A 299 5.30 4.56 -2.76
CA SER A 299 6.53 3.83 -2.42
C SER A 299 7.58 3.87 -3.53
N LEU A 300 7.20 4.22 -4.76
CA LEU A 300 8.12 4.41 -5.88
C LEU A 300 8.79 5.78 -5.86
N ASP A 301 8.12 6.79 -5.30
CA ASP A 301 8.69 8.13 -5.17
C ASP A 301 9.77 8.17 -4.07
N ASP A 302 11.01 8.47 -4.44
CA ASP A 302 12.14 8.54 -3.53
C ASP A 302 12.06 9.72 -2.54
N SER A 303 11.29 10.77 -2.86
CA SER A 303 11.04 11.90 -1.96
C SER A 303 10.16 11.52 -0.77
N VAL A 304 9.32 10.49 -0.93
CA VAL A 304 8.44 9.96 0.11
C VAL A 304 9.23 8.99 0.96
N ARG A 305 9.39 9.28 2.27
CA ARG A 305 10.09 8.36 3.20
C ARG A 305 9.17 7.71 4.22
N PHE A 306 8.00 8.29 4.48
CA PHE A 306 7.08 7.84 5.51
C PHE A 306 5.64 7.94 5.01
N VAL A 307 4.94 6.79 4.96
CA VAL A 307 3.53 6.70 4.56
C VAL A 307 2.66 6.34 5.78
N MET A 308 1.54 7.04 5.93
CA MET A 308 0.50 6.75 6.92
C MET A 308 -0.76 6.25 6.22
N VAL A 309 -1.29 5.10 6.61
CA VAL A 309 -2.59 4.61 6.12
C VAL A 309 -3.59 4.71 7.25
N VAL A 310 -4.63 5.53 7.07
CA VAL A 310 -5.72 5.70 8.04
C VAL A 310 -6.97 5.04 7.52
N SER A 311 -7.53 4.10 8.26
CA SER A 311 -8.73 3.38 7.84
C SER A 311 -9.80 3.33 8.93
N GLY A 312 -10.98 3.86 8.60
CA GLY A 312 -12.23 3.65 9.37
C GLY A 312 -12.83 2.25 9.17
N ARG A 313 -12.26 1.46 8.27
CA ARG A 313 -12.54 0.03 8.05
C ARG A 313 -11.41 -0.83 8.63
N VAL A 314 -11.71 -2.07 9.00
CA VAL A 314 -10.66 -3.04 9.32
C VAL A 314 -9.90 -3.37 8.05
N ILE A 315 -8.57 -3.34 8.09
CA ILE A 315 -7.73 -3.81 6.99
C ILE A 315 -7.49 -5.30 7.21
N GLU A 316 -7.85 -6.13 6.24
CA GLU A 316 -7.59 -7.57 6.29
C GLU A 316 -6.09 -7.85 6.37
N SER A 317 -5.70 -8.85 7.15
CA SER A 317 -4.30 -9.21 7.40
C SER A 317 -3.47 -9.40 6.12
N ARG A 318 -4.06 -9.96 5.06
CA ARG A 318 -3.39 -10.15 3.77
C ARG A 318 -3.10 -8.82 3.07
N LEU A 319 -4.03 -7.87 3.10
CA LEU A 319 -3.82 -6.53 2.55
C LEU A 319 -2.79 -5.75 3.37
N GLU A 320 -2.90 -5.80 4.69
CA GLU A 320 -1.92 -5.18 5.58
C GLU A 320 -0.50 -5.73 5.36
N SER A 321 -0.38 -7.06 5.27
CA SER A 321 0.90 -7.72 4.97
C SER A 321 1.48 -7.27 3.63
N ALA A 322 0.63 -7.08 2.62
CA ALA A 322 1.06 -6.59 1.32
C ALA A 322 1.58 -5.14 1.38
N LEU A 323 0.88 -4.24 2.07
CA LEU A 323 1.32 -2.86 2.28
C LEU A 323 2.67 -2.82 3.01
N ILE A 324 2.83 -3.62 4.06
CA ILE A 324 4.08 -3.71 4.82
C ILE A 324 5.22 -4.28 3.96
N GLU A 325 4.98 -5.32 3.16
CA GLU A 325 6.00 -5.87 2.26
C GLU A 325 6.43 -4.88 1.17
N ILE A 326 5.50 -4.10 0.62
CA ILE A 326 5.84 -3.03 -0.33
C ILE A 326 6.70 -1.96 0.37
N ALA A 327 6.33 -1.56 1.60
CA ALA A 327 7.10 -0.60 2.39
C ALA A 327 8.52 -1.11 2.65
N ARG A 328 8.67 -2.38 3.05
CA ARG A 328 9.96 -3.06 3.24
C ARG A 328 10.79 -3.09 1.97
N TRP A 329 10.18 -3.54 0.86
CA TRP A 329 10.84 -3.58 -0.44
C TRP A 329 11.41 -2.22 -0.84
N LYS A 330 10.67 -1.15 -0.58
CA LYS A 330 11.04 0.23 -0.93
C LYS A 330 11.71 1.00 0.21
N GLN A 331 12.00 0.35 1.34
CA GLN A 331 12.61 0.96 2.55
C GLN A 331 11.84 2.22 3.03
N LYS A 332 10.52 2.18 2.95
CA LYS A 332 9.63 3.25 3.41
C LYS A 332 9.16 2.96 4.83
N LYS A 333 9.13 3.96 5.68
CA LYS A 333 8.49 3.85 7.00
C LYS A 333 6.98 3.85 6.82
N VAL A 334 6.27 3.05 7.61
CA VAL A 334 4.82 2.92 7.51
C VAL A 334 4.16 2.87 8.87
N VAL A 335 3.01 3.53 8.97
CA VAL A 335 2.07 3.41 10.10
C VAL A 335 0.69 3.13 9.54
N ILE A 336 0.00 2.13 10.11
CA ILE A 336 -1.33 1.74 9.69
C ILE A 336 -2.27 1.92 10.88
N ILE A 337 -3.20 2.87 10.76
CA ILE A 337 -4.17 3.24 11.78
C ILE A 337 -5.50 2.58 11.45
N LYS A 338 -5.94 1.69 12.34
CA LYS A 338 -7.17 0.89 12.21
C LYS A 338 -8.29 1.47 13.09
N PRO A 339 -9.52 0.94 13.01
CA PRO A 339 -10.62 1.44 13.84
C PRO A 339 -10.34 1.42 15.35
N LYS A 340 -9.58 0.44 15.85
CA LYS A 340 -9.17 0.38 17.26
C LYS A 340 -8.33 1.61 17.65
N ASP A 341 -7.39 2.00 16.80
CA ASP A 341 -6.50 3.15 17.02
C ASP A 341 -7.25 4.48 16.92
N LEU A 342 -8.21 4.56 15.98
CA LEU A 342 -9.05 5.74 15.78
C LEU A 342 -9.84 6.12 17.04
N ILE A 343 -10.21 5.18 17.91
CA ILE A 343 -10.93 5.49 19.16
C ILE A 343 -10.15 6.50 20.01
N SER A 344 -8.86 6.20 20.25
CA SER A 344 -7.95 7.04 21.01
C SER A 344 -7.71 8.39 20.35
N ILE A 345 -7.47 8.39 19.04
CA ILE A 345 -7.17 9.59 18.25
C ILE A 345 -8.38 10.53 18.21
N LEU A 346 -9.58 9.97 17.97
CA LEU A 346 -10.82 10.75 17.96
C LEU A 346 -11.15 11.28 19.35
N TYR A 347 -11.01 10.48 20.40
CA TYR A 347 -11.22 10.96 21.76
C TYR A 347 -10.33 12.18 22.07
N TYR A 348 -9.04 12.07 21.76
CA TYR A 348 -8.10 13.17 21.94
C TYR A 348 -8.51 14.43 21.16
N TYR A 349 -8.87 14.26 19.89
CA TYR A 349 -9.29 15.36 19.04
C TYR A 349 -10.51 16.11 19.59
N PHE A 350 -11.58 15.39 19.94
CA PHE A 350 -12.83 16.00 20.38
C PHE A 350 -12.79 16.56 21.81
N THR A 351 -11.92 16.04 22.67
CA THR A 351 -11.80 16.52 24.05
C THR A 351 -10.75 17.60 24.21
N THR A 352 -9.68 17.56 23.41
CA THR A 352 -8.48 18.38 23.64
C THR A 352 -8.16 19.32 22.49
N VAL A 353 -8.35 18.93 21.23
CA VAL A 353 -7.94 19.74 20.07
C VAL A 353 -9.03 20.75 19.71
N ILE A 354 -10.26 20.29 19.45
CA ILE A 354 -11.39 21.17 19.09
C ILE A 354 -11.73 22.19 20.20
N ASN A 355 -11.52 21.84 21.47
CA ASN A 355 -11.90 22.69 22.61
C ASN A 355 -10.86 23.76 22.95
N LYS A 356 -9.71 23.80 22.25
CA LYS A 356 -8.69 24.84 22.42
C LYS A 356 -8.88 26.04 21.49
N GLU A 357 -9.84 25.98 20.57
CA GLU A 357 -10.28 27.05 19.67
C GLU A 357 -11.71 27.51 19.98
#